data_AF-A0A973LEU7-F1
#
_entry.id   AF-A0A973LEU7-F1
#
_cell.length_a   1.000
_cell.length_b   1.000
_cell.length_c   1.000
_cell.angle_alpha   90.00
_cell.angle_beta   90.00
_cell.angle_gamma   90.00
#
_symmetry.space_group_name_H-M   'P 1'
#
loop_
_entity.id
_entity.type
_entity.pdbx_description
1 polymer ?
#
loop_
_entity_poly.entity_id
_entity_poly.type
_entity_poly.pdbx_seq_one_letter_code
_entity_poly.pdbx_strand_id
1 'polypeptide(L)'
;MTQQLTPEQLVEYRAADIGDWCQGPWTQDPVEGPAGEAGHFLVKDASGQVVAMVPHWGGSIALFIAVARDAVPALLAAFDESQEDVTGACLSLWEEEQDHRRTRTAFGSARKRAARLRARVAELEAERHSTNEALDDAVRALKDRQAEVERLRASAEGAHRRINEVLDYLATKDATKLSGDAGAMGFHIVAVLDSPPRDDEPVPVRPALPWTVVLTDLGVSDLVSELASVLLDYYRPEHTDDAVLLAKVGEVLAHHRDQAARELARVAEAGESS
;
A
#
# COMPACT_ATOMS: atom_id res chain seq x y z
N MET A 1 -32.97 26.84 -58.70
CA MET A 1 -32.93 25.58 -57.93
C MET A 1 -32.50 24.48 -58.89
N THR A 2 -31.26 24.06 -58.83
CA THR A 2 -30.75 22.92 -59.60
C THR A 2 -31.14 21.65 -58.87
N GLN A 3 -32.02 20.85 -59.48
CA GLN A 3 -32.37 19.53 -58.96
C GLN A 3 -31.14 18.63 -59.11
N GLN A 4 -30.63 18.09 -57.99
CA GLN A 4 -29.55 17.11 -58.03
C GLN A 4 -30.07 15.79 -58.61
N LEU A 5 -29.33 15.21 -59.54
CA LEU A 5 -29.59 13.87 -60.06
C LEU A 5 -29.40 12.84 -58.94
N THR A 6 -30.29 11.86 -58.85
CA THR A 6 -30.14 10.74 -57.91
C THR A 6 -29.06 9.76 -58.42
N PRO A 7 -28.47 8.93 -57.53
CA PRO A 7 -27.50 7.91 -57.96
C PRO A 7 -28.06 6.96 -59.02
N GLU A 8 -29.34 6.58 -58.92
CA GLU A 8 -29.99 5.72 -59.91
C GLU A 8 -30.09 6.41 -61.27
N GLN A 9 -30.41 7.71 -61.29
CA GLN A 9 -30.44 8.50 -62.51
C GLN A 9 -29.06 8.61 -63.14
N LEU A 10 -27.99 8.78 -62.34
CA LEU A 10 -26.62 8.80 -62.86
C LEU A 10 -26.21 7.45 -63.45
N VAL A 11 -26.60 6.33 -62.84
CA VAL A 11 -26.36 5.00 -63.41
C VAL A 11 -27.17 4.82 -64.68
N GLU A 12 -28.43 5.25 -64.74
CA GLU A 12 -29.26 5.21 -65.94
C GLU A 12 -28.67 6.07 -67.07
N TYR A 13 -28.17 7.28 -66.78
CA TYR A 13 -27.49 8.13 -67.77
C TYR A 13 -26.15 7.55 -68.24
N ARG A 14 -25.43 6.83 -67.37
CA ARG A 14 -24.16 6.14 -67.72
C ARG A 14 -24.41 4.84 -68.50
N ALA A 15 -25.51 4.15 -68.19
CA ALA A 15 -25.91 2.88 -68.80
C ALA A 15 -26.73 3.08 -70.08
N ALA A 16 -27.34 4.25 -70.26
CA ALA A 16 -27.82 4.72 -71.54
C ALA A 16 -26.61 4.79 -72.46
N ASP A 17 -26.40 3.71 -73.20
CA ASP A 17 -25.44 3.65 -74.29
C ASP A 17 -25.75 4.85 -75.17
N ILE A 18 -24.88 5.86 -75.12
CA ILE A 18 -24.98 7.01 -76.01
C ILE A 18 -24.86 6.49 -77.46
N GLY A 19 -24.44 5.24 -77.66
CA GLY A 19 -24.43 4.52 -78.93
C GLY A 19 -23.24 4.94 -79.77
N ASP A 20 -23.32 4.67 -81.06
CA ASP A 20 -22.30 5.07 -82.06
C ASP A 20 -22.17 6.60 -82.20
N TRP A 21 -23.04 7.36 -81.52
CA TRP A 21 -22.97 8.81 -81.33
C TRP A 21 -21.69 9.29 -80.63
N CYS A 22 -20.79 8.40 -80.19
CA CYS A 22 -19.45 8.74 -79.68
C CYS A 22 -18.28 8.32 -80.61
N GLN A 23 -18.52 7.70 -81.78
CA GLN A 23 -17.45 7.20 -82.67
C GLN A 23 -17.00 8.16 -83.81
N GLY A 24 -15.77 8.68 -83.71
CA GLY A 24 -15.01 9.44 -84.74
C GLY A 24 -15.28 10.96 -84.98
N PRO A 25 -14.50 11.64 -85.84
CA PRO A 25 -14.65 13.06 -86.15
C PRO A 25 -15.98 13.41 -86.83
N TRP A 26 -16.59 14.55 -86.48
CA TRP A 26 -17.84 15.01 -87.11
C TRP A 26 -17.56 16.09 -88.12
N THR A 27 -18.37 16.10 -89.17
CA THR A 27 -18.39 17.20 -90.14
C THR A 27 -19.76 17.84 -90.16
N GLN A 28 -19.78 19.15 -90.40
CA GLN A 28 -20.99 19.86 -90.73
C GLN A 28 -21.04 20.10 -92.23
N ASP A 29 -22.13 19.69 -92.86
CA ASP A 29 -22.37 19.96 -94.28
C ASP A 29 -23.61 20.84 -94.42
N PRO A 30 -23.50 22.04 -95.00
CA PRO A 30 -24.68 22.82 -95.35
C PRO A 30 -25.41 22.14 -96.51
N VAL A 31 -26.74 22.03 -96.38
CA VAL A 31 -27.62 21.53 -97.43
C VAL A 31 -28.55 22.67 -97.84
N GLU A 32 -28.45 23.07 -99.11
CA GLU A 32 -29.35 24.05 -99.69
C GLU A 32 -30.74 23.44 -99.89
N GLY A 33 -31.77 24.19 -99.50
CA GLY A 33 -33.15 23.82 -99.75
C GLY A 33 -33.54 24.09 -101.21
N PRO A 34 -34.61 23.45 -101.73
CA PRO A 34 -35.19 23.82 -103.02
C PRO A 34 -35.62 25.29 -103.00
N ALA A 35 -35.71 25.91 -104.19
CA ALA A 35 -35.93 27.35 -104.33
C ALA A 35 -37.12 27.85 -103.49
N GLY A 36 -36.82 28.65 -102.45
CA GLY A 36 -37.80 29.21 -101.52
C GLY A 36 -37.87 28.53 -100.15
N GLU A 37 -37.20 27.40 -99.95
CA GLU A 37 -37.08 26.73 -98.64
C GLU A 37 -35.78 27.09 -97.94
N ALA A 38 -35.84 27.20 -96.61
CA ALA A 38 -34.66 27.51 -95.83
C ALA A 38 -33.79 26.25 -95.70
N GLY A 39 -32.48 26.38 -95.95
CA GLY A 39 -31.54 25.27 -95.84
C GLY A 39 -31.45 24.68 -94.43
N HIS A 40 -30.63 23.64 -94.31
CA HIS A 40 -30.32 23.00 -93.03
C HIS A 40 -28.85 22.59 -92.98
N PHE A 41 -28.35 22.30 -91.78
CA PHE A 41 -27.05 21.69 -91.56
C PHE A 41 -27.24 20.23 -91.19
N LEU A 42 -26.44 19.37 -91.82
CA LEU A 42 -26.29 17.99 -91.39
C LEU A 42 -25.04 17.90 -90.52
N VAL A 43 -25.21 17.37 -89.31
CA VAL A 43 -24.07 16.96 -88.48
C VAL A 43 -23.88 15.47 -88.76
N LYS A 44 -22.72 15.10 -89.28
CA LYS A 44 -22.36 13.73 -89.64
C LYS A 44 -21.29 13.20 -88.71
N ASP A 45 -21.31 11.90 -88.45
CA ASP A 45 -20.20 11.22 -87.76
C ASP A 45 -19.05 10.91 -88.73
N ALA A 46 -18.02 10.19 -88.25
CA ALA A 46 -16.84 9.86 -89.03
C ALA A 46 -17.07 8.87 -90.16
N SER A 47 -18.15 8.10 -90.08
CA SER A 47 -18.57 7.21 -91.17
C SER A 47 -19.34 7.98 -92.26
N GLY A 48 -19.70 9.24 -91.98
CA GLY A 48 -20.53 10.09 -92.84
C GLY A 48 -22.03 9.93 -92.59
N GLN A 49 -22.44 9.18 -91.56
CA GLN A 49 -23.85 9.02 -91.21
C GLN A 49 -24.39 10.30 -90.57
N VAL A 50 -25.59 10.73 -90.98
CA VAL A 50 -26.26 11.90 -90.41
C VAL A 50 -26.80 11.54 -89.03
N VAL A 51 -26.34 12.28 -88.02
CA VAL A 51 -26.68 12.05 -86.62
C VAL A 51 -27.57 13.15 -86.05
N ALA A 52 -27.53 14.34 -86.64
CA ALA A 52 -28.50 15.41 -86.38
C ALA A 52 -28.73 16.27 -87.63
N MET A 53 -29.96 16.77 -87.78
CA MET A 53 -30.32 17.78 -88.76
C MET A 53 -30.76 19.03 -88.03
N VAL A 54 -30.10 20.16 -88.31
CA VAL A 54 -30.35 21.42 -87.61
C VAL A 54 -30.78 22.47 -88.64
N PRO A 55 -31.76 23.33 -88.37
CA PRO A 55 -32.14 24.40 -89.29
C PRO A 55 -30.95 25.31 -89.65
N HIS A 56 -30.97 25.98 -90.81
CA HIS A 56 -29.91 26.91 -91.23
C HIS A 56 -29.56 28.01 -90.22
N TRP A 57 -30.48 28.40 -89.33
CA TRP A 57 -30.18 29.37 -88.27
C TRP A 57 -29.45 28.75 -87.07
N GLY A 58 -29.39 27.42 -86.98
CA GLY A 58 -28.78 26.66 -85.89
C GLY A 58 -27.37 26.15 -86.18
N GLY A 59 -26.63 26.72 -87.14
CA GLY A 59 -25.25 26.32 -87.42
C GLY A 59 -24.32 26.38 -86.20
N SER A 60 -24.53 27.35 -85.29
CA SER A 60 -23.82 27.42 -84.00
C SER A 60 -24.18 26.28 -83.05
N ILE A 61 -25.42 25.78 -83.09
CA ILE A 61 -25.88 24.63 -82.31
C ILE A 61 -25.25 23.35 -82.87
N ALA A 62 -25.16 23.21 -84.19
CA ALA A 62 -24.46 22.09 -84.82
C ALA A 62 -22.98 22.03 -84.44
N LEU A 63 -22.29 23.18 -84.44
CA LEU A 63 -20.90 23.27 -83.99
C LEU A 63 -20.75 22.96 -82.49
N PHE A 64 -21.68 23.45 -81.66
CA PHE A 64 -21.69 23.15 -80.22
C PHE A 64 -21.91 21.65 -79.96
N ILE A 65 -22.80 20.98 -80.70
CA ILE A 65 -23.03 19.54 -80.59
C ILE A 65 -21.74 18.76 -80.94
N ALA A 66 -21.05 19.15 -82.03
CA ALA A 66 -19.80 18.52 -82.43
C ALA A 66 -18.68 18.72 -81.39
N VAL A 67 -18.49 19.95 -80.88
CA VAL A 67 -17.45 20.27 -79.88
C VAL A 67 -17.75 19.68 -78.51
N ALA A 68 -19.01 19.73 -78.07
CA ALA A 68 -19.42 19.18 -76.79
C ALA A 68 -19.18 17.66 -76.75
N ARG A 69 -19.37 16.94 -77.86
CA ARG A 69 -19.09 15.50 -77.91
C ARG A 69 -17.61 15.19 -77.69
N ASP A 70 -16.69 15.88 -78.35
CA ASP A 70 -15.26 15.57 -78.20
C ASP A 70 -14.77 15.89 -76.78
N ALA A 71 -15.39 16.86 -76.10
CA ALA A 71 -15.06 17.24 -74.73
C ALA A 71 -15.73 16.36 -73.65
N VAL A 72 -16.92 15.79 -73.91
CA VAL A 72 -17.70 15.05 -72.90
C VAL A 72 -16.96 13.82 -72.33
N PRO A 73 -16.33 12.94 -73.13
CA PRO A 73 -15.57 11.81 -72.59
C PRO A 73 -14.42 12.27 -71.68
N ALA A 74 -13.71 13.33 -72.06
CA ALA A 74 -12.63 13.89 -71.26
C ALA A 74 -13.17 14.50 -69.95
N LEU A 75 -14.33 15.17 -69.99
CA LEU A 75 -14.99 15.72 -68.80
C LEU A 75 -15.51 14.61 -67.87
N LEU A 76 -16.08 13.53 -68.42
CA LEU A 76 -16.54 12.39 -67.64
C LEU A 76 -15.36 11.66 -66.98
N ALA A 77 -14.26 11.46 -67.73
CA ALA A 77 -13.04 10.87 -67.18
C ALA A 77 -12.46 11.73 -66.04
N ALA A 78 -12.36 13.05 -66.24
CA ALA A 78 -11.90 13.97 -65.19
C ALA A 78 -12.86 14.01 -64.00
N PHE A 79 -14.17 13.87 -64.24
CA PHE A 79 -15.16 13.79 -63.17
C PHE A 79 -15.01 12.51 -62.36
N ASP A 80 -14.86 11.36 -63.02
CA ASP A 80 -14.65 10.08 -62.34
C ASP A 80 -13.33 10.09 -61.54
N GLU A 81 -12.24 10.62 -62.10
CA GLU A 81 -10.98 10.83 -61.37
C GLU A 81 -11.20 11.71 -60.13
N SER A 82 -11.91 12.83 -60.27
CA SER A 82 -12.23 13.70 -59.13
C SER A 82 -13.12 13.02 -58.08
N GLN A 83 -14.03 12.14 -58.51
CA GLN A 83 -14.86 11.35 -57.59
C GLN A 83 -14.00 10.35 -56.82
N GLU A 84 -13.11 9.64 -57.51
CA GLU A 84 -12.17 8.71 -56.88
C GLU A 84 -11.28 9.44 -55.86
N ASP A 85 -10.74 10.61 -56.22
CA ASP A 85 -9.94 11.45 -55.32
C ASP A 85 -10.72 11.89 -54.07
N VAL A 86 -11.95 12.39 -54.26
CA VAL A 86 -12.80 12.83 -53.16
C VAL A 86 -13.19 11.65 -52.28
N THR A 87 -13.52 10.49 -52.86
CA THR A 87 -13.81 9.27 -52.11
C THR A 87 -12.58 8.79 -51.34
N GLY A 88 -11.40 8.80 -51.95
CA GLY A 88 -10.13 8.46 -51.30
C GLY A 88 -9.80 9.39 -50.13
N ALA A 89 -9.99 10.70 -50.31
CA ALA A 89 -9.80 11.69 -49.25
C ALA A 89 -10.81 11.51 -48.10
N CYS A 90 -12.09 11.25 -48.42
CA CYS A 90 -13.13 10.99 -47.43
C CYS A 90 -12.83 9.72 -46.60
N LEU A 91 -12.37 8.65 -47.26
CA LEU A 91 -11.99 7.40 -46.58
C LEU A 91 -10.76 7.62 -45.69
N SER A 92 -9.74 8.31 -46.19
CA SER A 92 -8.53 8.63 -45.41
C SER A 92 -8.87 9.44 -44.15
N LEU A 93 -9.69 10.50 -44.30
CA LEU A 93 -10.14 11.31 -43.16
C LEU A 93 -10.96 10.49 -42.16
N TRP A 94 -11.79 9.57 -42.64
CA TRP A 94 -12.57 8.68 -41.77
C TRP A 94 -11.67 7.72 -40.99
N GLU A 95 -10.65 7.13 -41.62
CA GLU A 95 -9.68 6.26 -40.95
C GLU A 95 -8.89 7.01 -39.87
N GLU A 96 -8.41 8.22 -40.17
CA GLU A 96 -7.74 9.09 -39.19
C GLU A 96 -8.64 9.39 -37.98
N GLU A 97 -9.91 9.71 -38.21
CA GLU A 97 -10.89 9.94 -37.14
C GLU A 97 -11.14 8.67 -36.29
N GLN A 98 -11.19 7.49 -36.91
CA GLN A 98 -11.29 6.22 -36.15
C GLN A 98 -10.05 5.98 -35.30
N ASP A 99 -8.85 6.21 -35.84
CA ASP A 99 -7.60 6.05 -35.11
C ASP A 99 -7.47 7.07 -33.97
N HIS A 100 -7.92 8.30 -34.18
CA HIS A 100 -8.02 9.30 -33.12
C HIS A 100 -8.96 8.83 -31.99
N ARG A 101 -10.13 8.25 -32.32
CA ARG A 101 -11.07 7.69 -31.33
C ARG A 101 -10.48 6.52 -30.55
N ARG A 102 -9.79 5.60 -31.23
CA ARG A 102 -9.09 4.47 -30.60
C ARG A 102 -8.03 4.99 -29.62
N THR A 103 -7.21 5.93 -30.07
CA THR A 103 -6.16 6.56 -29.27
C THR A 103 -6.72 7.27 -28.04
N ARG A 104 -7.80 8.06 -28.21
CA ARG A 104 -8.48 8.74 -27.10
C ARG A 104 -9.03 7.75 -26.07
N THR A 105 -9.60 6.64 -26.51
CA THR A 105 -10.11 5.58 -25.63
C THR A 105 -8.98 4.88 -24.89
N ALA A 106 -7.88 4.56 -25.58
CA ALA A 106 -6.68 3.98 -24.98
C ALA A 106 -6.10 4.90 -23.90
N PHE A 107 -5.91 6.20 -24.18
CA PHE A 107 -5.47 7.19 -23.19
C PHE A 107 -6.42 7.29 -21.99
N GLY A 108 -7.73 7.28 -22.23
CA GLY A 108 -8.74 7.27 -21.16
C GLY A 108 -8.58 6.05 -20.24
N SER A 109 -8.37 4.86 -20.82
CA SER A 109 -8.15 3.62 -20.07
C SER A 109 -6.83 3.64 -19.29
N ALA A 110 -5.75 4.12 -19.90
CA ALA A 110 -4.43 4.23 -19.29
C ALA A 110 -4.44 5.20 -18.11
N ARG A 111 -5.11 6.35 -18.26
CA ARG A 111 -5.29 7.33 -17.17
C ARG A 111 -6.05 6.74 -15.99
N LYS A 112 -7.13 5.98 -16.23
CA LYS A 112 -7.87 5.27 -15.18
C LYS A 112 -6.99 4.23 -14.47
N ARG A 113 -6.20 3.46 -15.22
CA ARG A 113 -5.26 2.48 -14.65
C ARG A 113 -4.19 3.16 -13.79
N ALA A 114 -3.62 4.26 -14.26
CA ALA A 114 -2.65 5.05 -13.49
C ALA A 114 -3.26 5.62 -12.20
N ALA A 115 -4.50 6.09 -12.23
CA ALA A 115 -5.21 6.56 -11.04
C ALA A 115 -5.41 5.43 -10.01
N ARG A 116 -5.81 4.23 -10.46
CA ARG A 116 -5.96 3.05 -9.58
C ARG A 116 -4.62 2.63 -8.96
N LEU A 117 -3.55 2.63 -9.74
CA LEU A 117 -2.21 2.30 -9.24
C LEU A 117 -1.75 3.31 -8.18
N ARG A 118 -1.96 4.61 -8.40
CA ARG A 118 -1.65 5.63 -7.40
C ARG A 118 -2.45 5.46 -6.11
N ALA A 119 -3.74 5.13 -6.22
CA ALA A 119 -4.58 4.84 -5.05
C ALA A 119 -4.05 3.61 -4.27
N ARG A 120 -3.65 2.54 -4.97
CA ARG A 120 -3.10 1.35 -4.32
C ARG A 120 -1.73 1.62 -3.67
N VAL A 121 -0.89 2.44 -4.27
CA VAL A 121 0.39 2.86 -3.67
C VAL A 121 0.13 3.64 -2.38
N ALA A 122 -0.80 4.60 -2.39
CA ALA A 122 -1.14 5.37 -1.19
C ALA A 122 -1.69 4.47 -0.06
N GLU A 123 -2.50 3.46 -0.39
CA GLU A 123 -2.98 2.46 0.57
C GLU A 123 -1.84 1.65 1.18
N LEU A 124 -0.92 1.13 0.35
CA LEU A 124 0.25 0.38 0.83
C LEU A 124 1.20 1.23 1.67
N GLU A 125 1.35 2.53 1.33
CA GLU A 125 2.14 3.46 2.13
C GLU A 125 1.51 3.69 3.52
N ALA A 126 0.19 3.77 3.59
CA ALA A 126 -0.54 3.87 4.85
C ALA A 126 -0.43 2.58 5.69
N GLU A 127 -0.57 1.41 5.07
CA GLU A 127 -0.34 0.11 5.74
C GLU A 127 1.08 -0.01 6.29
N ARG A 128 2.09 0.41 5.50
CA ARG A 128 3.49 0.44 5.94
C ARG A 128 3.68 1.36 7.12
N HIS A 129 3.07 2.55 7.11
CA HIS A 129 3.17 3.50 8.21
C HIS A 129 2.58 2.91 9.50
N SER A 130 1.39 2.32 9.42
CA SER A 130 0.75 1.64 10.56
C SER A 130 1.59 0.48 11.09
N THR A 131 2.21 -0.30 10.20
CA THR A 131 3.10 -1.40 10.60
C THR A 131 4.36 -0.90 11.31
N ASN A 132 4.94 0.20 10.81
CA ASN A 132 6.11 0.82 11.45
C ASN A 132 5.77 1.38 12.84
N GLU A 133 4.60 2.01 13.01
CA GLU A 133 4.14 2.47 14.33
C GLU A 133 3.99 1.30 15.30
N ALA A 134 3.35 0.20 14.85
CA ALA A 134 3.21 -1.01 15.66
C ALA A 134 4.57 -1.63 16.05
N LEU A 135 5.55 -1.59 15.13
CA LEU A 135 6.91 -2.05 15.40
C LEU A 135 7.62 -1.15 16.42
N ASP A 136 7.50 0.17 16.30
CA ASP A 136 8.08 1.13 17.24
C ASP A 136 7.50 0.96 18.65
N ASP A 137 6.19 0.72 18.76
CA ASP A 137 5.54 0.41 20.03
C ASP A 137 6.02 -0.92 20.62
N ALA A 138 6.18 -1.95 19.79
CA ALA A 138 6.73 -3.23 20.24
C ALA A 138 8.18 -3.10 20.72
N VAL A 139 9.01 -2.33 20.01
CA VAL A 139 10.40 -2.03 20.41
C VAL A 139 10.43 -1.25 21.72
N ARG A 140 9.52 -0.29 21.91
CA ARG A 140 9.41 0.45 23.18
C ARG A 140 9.02 -0.47 24.32
N ALA A 141 8.00 -1.32 24.13
CA ALA A 141 7.57 -2.29 25.13
C ALA A 141 8.68 -3.29 25.49
N LEU A 142 9.48 -3.73 24.51
CA LEU A 142 10.63 -4.60 24.76
C LEU A 142 11.71 -3.90 25.60
N LYS A 143 12.01 -2.63 25.30
CA LYS A 143 12.96 -1.83 26.08
C LYS A 143 12.48 -1.61 27.51
N ASP A 144 11.19 -1.34 27.70
CA ASP A 144 10.60 -1.17 29.04
C ASP A 144 10.71 -2.48 29.85
N ARG A 145 10.47 -3.63 29.21
CA ARG A 145 10.67 -4.95 29.83
C ARG A 145 12.14 -5.21 30.17
N GLN A 146 13.07 -4.89 29.27
CA GLN A 146 14.50 -5.02 29.54
C GLN A 146 14.94 -4.14 30.73
N ALA A 147 14.45 -2.91 30.79
CA ALA A 147 14.73 -2.02 31.92
C ALA A 147 14.18 -2.57 33.23
N GLU A 148 13.00 -3.20 33.20
CA GLU A 148 12.43 -3.84 34.38
C GLU A 148 13.22 -5.08 34.81
N VAL A 149 13.64 -5.92 33.87
CA VAL A 149 14.52 -7.07 34.16
C VAL A 149 15.84 -6.60 34.79
N GLU A 150 16.46 -5.54 34.27
CA GLU A 150 17.69 -4.98 34.86
C GLU A 150 17.47 -4.41 36.27
N ARG A 151 16.32 -3.78 36.54
CA ARG A 151 15.97 -3.35 37.91
C ARG A 151 15.80 -4.54 38.85
N LEU A 152 15.10 -5.58 38.41
CA LEU A 152 14.89 -6.80 39.19
C LEU A 152 16.22 -7.50 39.45
N ARG A 153 17.11 -7.56 38.45
CA ARG A 153 18.46 -8.10 38.58
C ARG A 153 19.30 -7.31 39.58
N ALA A 154 19.34 -5.98 39.47
CA ALA A 154 20.07 -5.13 40.41
C ALA A 154 19.53 -5.26 41.85
N SER A 155 18.20 -5.38 42.00
CA SER A 155 17.55 -5.65 43.29
C SER A 155 17.97 -7.00 43.87
N ALA A 156 17.95 -8.06 43.06
CA ALA A 156 18.38 -9.40 43.44
C ALA A 156 19.87 -9.46 43.81
N GLU A 157 20.74 -8.82 43.03
CA GLU A 157 22.17 -8.70 43.33
C GLU A 157 22.41 -7.93 44.65
N GLY A 158 21.64 -6.88 44.90
CA GLY A 158 21.65 -6.15 46.17
C GLY A 158 21.19 -7.00 47.36
N ALA A 159 20.11 -7.78 47.20
CA ALA A 159 19.65 -8.72 48.21
C ALA A 159 20.69 -9.81 48.49
N HIS A 160 21.27 -10.41 47.44
CA HIS A 160 22.31 -11.43 47.56
C HIS A 160 23.54 -10.90 48.31
N ARG A 161 23.99 -9.67 48.00
CA ARG A 161 25.11 -9.02 48.70
C ARG A 161 24.82 -8.86 50.19
N ARG A 162 23.65 -8.35 50.56
CA ARG A 162 23.23 -8.19 51.96
C ARG A 162 23.20 -9.52 52.71
N ILE A 163 22.71 -10.59 52.08
CA ILE A 163 22.71 -11.94 52.67
C ILE A 163 24.15 -12.39 52.96
N ASN A 164 25.07 -12.23 52.01
CA ASN A 164 26.46 -12.62 52.20
C ASN A 164 27.15 -11.78 53.30
N GLU A 165 26.88 -10.47 53.39
CA GLU A 165 27.40 -9.63 54.47
C GLU A 165 26.94 -10.11 55.86
N VAL A 166 25.67 -10.53 55.99
CA VAL A 166 25.13 -11.10 57.23
C VAL A 166 25.83 -12.42 57.56
N LEU A 167 26.01 -13.31 56.57
CA LEU A 167 26.70 -14.58 56.76
C LEU A 167 28.16 -14.38 57.18
N ASP A 168 28.89 -13.46 56.55
CA ASP A 168 30.27 -13.13 56.90
C ASP A 168 30.38 -12.54 58.32
N TYR A 169 29.44 -11.67 58.69
CA TYR A 169 29.37 -11.14 60.06
C TYR A 169 29.15 -12.25 61.10
N LEU A 170 28.25 -13.19 60.82
CA LEU A 170 27.99 -14.34 61.70
C LEU A 170 29.20 -15.28 61.77
N ALA A 171 29.93 -15.49 60.66
CA ALA A 171 31.11 -16.34 60.63
C ALA A 171 32.32 -15.73 61.38
N THR A 172 32.48 -14.41 61.34
CA THR A 172 33.59 -13.70 61.98
C THR A 172 33.38 -13.45 63.47
N LYS A 173 32.12 -13.40 63.95
CA LYS A 173 31.84 -13.44 65.38
C LYS A 173 32.00 -14.87 65.90
N ASP A 174 33.18 -15.15 66.47
CA ASP A 174 33.47 -16.34 67.26
C ASP A 174 32.29 -16.70 68.18
N ALA A 175 31.64 -17.84 67.90
CA ALA A 175 30.55 -18.39 68.73
C ALA A 175 30.98 -18.57 70.21
N THR A 176 32.29 -18.68 70.46
CA THR A 176 32.90 -18.81 71.79
C THR A 176 32.93 -17.52 72.61
N LYS A 177 32.74 -16.33 72.01
CA LYS A 177 32.55 -15.08 72.78
C LYS A 177 31.09 -14.74 73.07
N LEU A 178 30.14 -15.41 72.41
CA LEU A 178 28.70 -15.25 72.66
C LEU A 178 28.23 -16.09 73.86
N SER A 179 28.90 -17.21 74.19
CA SER A 179 28.52 -18.05 75.34
C SER A 179 29.12 -17.60 76.69
N GLY A 180 30.04 -16.63 76.70
CA GLY A 180 30.82 -16.25 77.90
C GLY A 180 30.17 -15.20 78.81
N ASP A 181 29.16 -14.48 78.33
CA ASP A 181 28.51 -13.36 79.05
C ASP A 181 26.97 -13.39 78.93
N ALA A 182 26.41 -14.57 78.64
CA ALA A 182 24.96 -14.81 78.50
C ALA A 182 24.18 -14.66 79.82
N GLY A 183 24.86 -14.34 80.94
CA GLY A 183 24.24 -14.11 82.23
C GLY A 183 23.65 -12.71 82.45
N ALA A 184 23.98 -11.71 81.63
CA ALA A 184 23.52 -10.33 81.92
C ALA A 184 23.31 -9.38 80.72
N MET A 185 23.67 -9.71 79.49
CA MET A 185 23.42 -8.81 78.35
C MET A 185 22.70 -9.50 77.20
N GLY A 186 21.42 -9.17 77.05
CA GLY A 186 20.59 -9.59 75.92
C GLY A 186 21.16 -9.05 74.60
N PHE A 187 21.39 -9.94 73.65
CA PHE A 187 21.75 -9.55 72.29
C PHE A 187 20.51 -8.98 71.58
N HIS A 188 20.50 -7.67 71.34
CA HIS A 188 19.47 -6.99 70.56
C HIS A 188 19.86 -6.99 69.08
N ILE A 189 19.26 -7.88 68.30
CA ILE A 189 19.24 -7.74 66.84
C ILE A 189 18.07 -6.82 66.51
N VAL A 190 18.37 -5.54 66.32
CA VAL A 190 17.40 -4.53 65.86
C VAL A 190 17.38 -4.56 64.35
N ALA A 191 16.21 -4.71 63.76
CA ALA A 191 16.00 -4.31 62.38
C ALA A 191 14.93 -3.21 62.36
N VAL A 192 15.20 -2.12 61.65
CA VAL A 192 14.28 -0.98 61.48
C VAL A 192 13.48 -1.13 60.19
N LEU A 193 12.17 -1.35 60.30
CA LEU A 193 11.24 -1.50 59.16
C LEU A 193 10.98 -0.09 58.65
N ASP A 194 11.78 0.36 57.68
CA ASP A 194 11.60 1.70 57.09
C ASP A 194 10.51 1.63 56.01
N SER A 195 9.27 1.46 56.45
CA SER A 195 8.11 1.94 55.69
C SER A 195 7.73 3.29 56.27
N PRO A 196 7.68 4.38 55.47
CA PRO A 196 7.26 5.67 56.00
C PRO A 196 5.84 5.55 56.56
N PRO A 197 5.55 6.07 57.77
CA PRO A 197 4.20 6.07 58.30
C PRO A 197 3.29 6.85 57.34
N ARG A 198 2.10 6.31 57.06
CA ARG A 198 1.01 7.14 56.52
C ARG A 198 0.66 8.14 57.61
N ASP A 199 0.58 9.43 57.25
CA ASP A 199 0.51 10.57 58.17
C ASP A 199 -0.66 10.56 59.19
N ASP A 200 -1.59 9.59 59.12
CA ASP A 200 -2.88 9.66 59.82
C ASP A 200 -3.16 8.54 60.84
N GLU A 201 -2.24 7.60 61.13
CA GLU A 201 -2.49 6.54 62.12
C GLU A 201 -1.66 6.68 63.41
N PRO A 202 -2.29 6.71 64.61
CA PRO A 202 -1.57 6.73 65.88
C PRO A 202 -0.93 5.36 66.16
N VAL A 203 0.39 5.35 66.33
CA VAL A 203 1.19 4.16 66.65
C VAL A 203 0.81 3.61 68.04
N PRO A 204 0.33 2.36 68.17
CA PRO A 204 0.03 1.78 69.47
C PRO A 204 1.33 1.44 70.22
N VAL A 205 1.56 2.09 71.36
CA VAL A 205 2.65 1.76 72.28
C VAL A 205 2.28 0.49 73.06
N ARG A 206 2.81 -0.67 72.64
CA ARG A 206 2.75 -1.91 73.44
C ARG A 206 3.96 -2.02 74.37
N PRO A 207 3.81 -2.58 75.59
CA PRO A 207 4.93 -2.82 76.50
C PRO A 207 5.92 -3.81 75.87
N ALA A 208 7.21 -3.44 75.86
CA ALA A 208 8.29 -4.19 75.26
C ALA A 208 8.45 -5.55 75.96
N LEU A 209 8.26 -6.64 75.20
CA LEU A 209 8.83 -7.94 75.56
C LEU A 209 10.36 -7.83 75.50
N PRO A 210 11.13 -8.58 76.32
CA PRO A 210 12.58 -8.40 76.44
C PRO A 210 13.37 -8.72 75.16
N TRP A 211 12.73 -9.21 74.11
CA TRP A 211 13.31 -9.43 72.80
C TRP A 211 12.20 -9.29 71.75
N THR A 212 12.47 -8.51 70.70
CA THR A 212 11.58 -8.32 69.56
C THR A 212 12.43 -8.44 68.32
N VAL A 213 12.20 -9.50 67.52
CA VAL A 213 12.84 -9.66 66.22
C VAL A 213 12.01 -8.87 65.23
N VAL A 214 12.57 -7.78 64.73
CA VAL A 214 11.99 -7.05 63.60
C VAL A 214 12.76 -7.50 62.37
N LEU A 215 12.08 -7.69 61.26
CA LEU A 215 12.63 -8.11 59.98
C LEU A 215 12.11 -7.13 58.94
N THR A 216 13.01 -6.49 58.21
CA THR A 216 12.70 -5.21 57.57
C THR A 216 12.68 -5.37 56.09
N ASP A 217 11.49 -5.17 55.53
CA ASP A 217 11.11 -5.25 54.14
C ASP A 217 12.25 -5.61 53.18
N LEU A 218 12.61 -6.90 53.20
CA LEU A 218 13.56 -7.46 52.27
C LEU A 218 12.92 -7.64 50.88
N GLY A 219 11.64 -7.31 50.70
CA GLY A 219 10.84 -7.83 49.59
C GLY A 219 10.71 -9.36 49.61
N VAL A 220 11.17 -10.02 50.69
CA VAL A 220 11.17 -11.47 50.90
C VAL A 220 10.31 -11.78 52.13
N SER A 221 9.01 -11.52 52.02
CA SER A 221 8.01 -11.86 53.05
C SER A 221 8.15 -13.31 53.55
N ASP A 222 8.55 -14.21 52.64
CA ASP A 222 8.66 -15.64 52.92
C ASP A 222 9.90 -15.98 53.76
N LEU A 223 11.09 -15.42 53.44
CA LEU A 223 12.30 -15.60 54.25
C LEU A 223 12.12 -15.03 55.65
N VAL A 224 11.46 -13.88 55.75
CA VAL A 224 11.17 -13.23 57.01
C VAL A 224 10.21 -14.08 57.85
N SER A 225 9.15 -14.60 57.23
CA SER A 225 8.18 -15.47 57.91
C SER A 225 8.79 -16.81 58.32
N GLU A 226 9.67 -17.38 57.49
CA GLU A 226 10.32 -18.66 57.76
C GLU A 226 11.40 -18.53 58.84
N LEU A 227 12.21 -17.47 58.81
CA LEU A 227 13.15 -17.15 59.90
C LEU A 227 12.40 -16.86 61.20
N ALA A 228 11.31 -16.10 61.16
CA ALA A 228 10.47 -15.85 62.32
C ALA A 228 9.85 -17.15 62.86
N SER A 229 9.42 -18.07 61.99
CA SER A 229 8.90 -19.38 62.38
C SER A 229 9.97 -20.25 63.04
N VAL A 230 11.18 -20.31 62.47
CA VAL A 230 12.30 -21.05 63.08
C VAL A 230 12.68 -20.45 64.43
N LEU A 231 12.73 -19.12 64.54
CA LEU A 231 13.02 -18.43 65.81
C LEU A 231 11.92 -18.66 66.86
N LEU A 232 10.64 -18.68 66.45
CA LEU A 232 9.51 -18.94 67.34
C LEU A 232 9.45 -20.40 67.82
N ASP A 233 9.72 -21.37 66.95
CA ASP A 233 9.76 -22.79 67.33
C ASP A 233 10.92 -23.09 68.28
N TYR A 234 12.04 -22.39 68.13
CA TYR A 234 13.20 -22.56 69.01
C TYR A 234 13.04 -21.90 70.38
N TYR A 235 12.10 -20.95 70.51
CA TYR A 235 11.83 -20.27 71.78
C TYR A 235 10.98 -21.07 72.77
N ARG A 236 10.75 -22.37 72.52
CA ARG A 236 10.23 -23.25 73.57
C ARG A 236 11.31 -23.40 74.66
N PRO A 237 10.97 -23.25 75.95
CA PRO A 237 11.92 -23.21 77.07
C PRO A 237 12.76 -24.50 77.25
N GLU A 238 12.50 -25.52 76.44
CA GLU A 238 13.17 -26.83 76.46
C GLU A 238 14.38 -26.91 75.49
N HIS A 239 14.62 -25.86 74.68
CA HIS A 239 15.73 -25.81 73.72
C HIS A 239 16.69 -24.67 74.07
N THR A 240 17.78 -25.01 74.78
CA THR A 240 18.75 -24.05 75.34
C THR A 240 20.09 -24.02 74.61
N ASP A 241 20.20 -24.64 73.43
CA ASP A 241 21.45 -24.69 72.69
C ASP A 241 21.46 -23.70 71.53
N ASP A 242 22.05 -22.53 71.79
CA ASP A 242 22.24 -21.45 70.82
C ASP A 242 22.96 -21.93 69.55
N ALA A 243 23.80 -22.96 69.64
CA ALA A 243 24.50 -23.51 68.47
C ALA A 243 23.54 -24.16 67.47
N VAL A 244 22.49 -24.81 67.96
CA VAL A 244 21.49 -25.47 67.11
C VAL A 244 20.53 -24.45 66.48
N LEU A 245 20.21 -23.37 67.20
CA LEU A 245 19.46 -22.24 66.62
C LEU A 245 20.24 -21.59 65.47
N LEU A 246 21.53 -21.30 65.68
CA LEU A 246 22.40 -20.72 64.65
C LEU A 246 22.57 -21.65 63.45
N ALA A 247 22.69 -22.96 63.67
CA ALA A 247 22.73 -23.95 62.58
C ALA A 247 21.44 -23.91 61.74
N LYS A 248 20.28 -23.84 62.39
CA LYS A 248 18.98 -23.86 61.72
C LYS A 248 18.68 -22.55 60.98
N VAL A 249 19.08 -21.42 61.54
CA VAL A 249 19.08 -20.13 60.84
C VAL A 249 20.02 -20.18 59.62
N GLY A 250 21.19 -20.79 59.75
CA GLY A 250 22.12 -21.04 58.65
C GLY A 250 21.52 -21.89 57.52
N GLU A 251 20.78 -22.96 57.86
CA GLU A 251 20.06 -23.80 56.88
C GLU A 251 19.00 -23.03 56.10
N VAL A 252 18.18 -22.21 56.79
CA VAL A 252 17.17 -21.36 56.13
C VAL A 252 17.84 -20.34 55.21
N LEU A 253 18.90 -19.67 55.67
CA LEU A 253 19.64 -18.72 54.84
C LEU A 253 20.29 -19.39 53.61
N ALA A 254 20.85 -20.60 53.78
CA ALA A 254 21.40 -21.38 52.67
C ALA A 254 20.31 -21.80 51.67
N HIS A 255 19.14 -22.21 52.14
CA HIS A 255 18.00 -22.57 51.29
C HIS A 255 17.55 -21.39 50.42
N HIS A 256 17.37 -20.20 51.01
CA HIS A 256 16.98 -18.99 50.30
C HIS A 256 18.07 -18.48 49.35
N ARG A 257 19.35 -18.63 49.71
CA ARG A 257 20.46 -18.35 48.79
C ARG A 257 20.40 -19.24 47.55
N ASP A 258 20.17 -20.53 47.73
CA ASP A 258 20.10 -21.49 46.62
C ASP A 258 18.83 -21.30 45.79
N GLN A 259 17.71 -20.88 46.41
CA GLN A 259 16.50 -20.48 45.69
C GLN A 259 16.73 -19.20 44.86
N ALA A 260 17.36 -18.17 45.43
CA ALA A 260 17.70 -16.95 44.72
C ALA A 260 18.65 -17.23 43.53
N ALA A 261 19.64 -18.12 43.71
CA ALA A 261 20.53 -18.55 42.63
C ALA A 261 19.77 -19.27 41.50
N ARG A 262 18.77 -20.11 41.82
CA ARG A 262 17.91 -20.77 40.83
C ARG A 262 17.02 -19.78 40.08
N GLU A 263 16.44 -18.79 40.76
CA GLU A 263 15.64 -17.76 40.10
C GLU A 263 16.52 -16.88 39.19
N LEU A 264 17.73 -16.52 39.60
CA LEU A 264 18.70 -15.83 38.75
C LEU A 264 19.07 -16.64 37.50
N ALA A 265 19.26 -17.96 37.64
CA ALA A 265 19.52 -18.85 36.50
C ALA A 265 18.32 -18.92 35.54
N ARG A 266 17.09 -19.01 36.06
CA ARG A 266 15.87 -19.00 35.23
C ARG A 266 15.69 -17.69 34.47
N VAL A 267 15.97 -16.56 35.11
CA VAL A 267 15.91 -15.24 34.46
C VAL A 267 16.96 -15.14 33.36
N ALA A 268 18.16 -15.68 33.56
CA ALA A 268 19.21 -15.73 32.54
C ALA A 268 18.80 -16.60 31.33
N GLU A 269 18.27 -17.80 31.56
CA GLU A 269 17.80 -18.71 30.49
C GLU A 269 16.61 -18.13 29.70
N ALA A 270 15.69 -17.43 30.40
CA ALA A 270 14.56 -16.76 29.76
C ALA A 270 15.00 -15.57 28.88
N GLY A 271 16.10 -14.90 29.24
CA GLY A 271 16.69 -13.82 28.47
C GLY A 271 17.41 -14.26 27.19
N GLU A 272 17.91 -15.50 27.13
CA GLU A 272 18.59 -16.05 25.94
C GLU A 272 17.63 -16.63 24.88
N SER A 273 16.36 -16.84 25.26
CA SER A 273 15.35 -17.48 24.40
C SER A 273 14.39 -16.51 23.68
N SER A 274 14.52 -15.19 23.90
CA SER A 274 13.74 -14.13 23.22
C SER A 274 14.60 -13.31 22.27
#